data_AF-A0A3G8WW47-F1
#
_entry.id   AF-A0A3G8WW47-F1
#
_cell.length_a   1.000
_cell.length_b   1.000
_cell.length_c   1.000
_cell.angle_alpha   90.00
_cell.angle_beta   90.00
_cell.angle_gamma   90.00
#
_symmetry.space_group_name_H-M   'P 1'
#
loop_
_entity.id
_entity.type
_entity.pdbx_description
1 polymer ?
#
loop_
_entity_poly.entity_id
_entity_poly.type
_entity_poly.pdbx_seq_one_letter_code
_entity_poly.pdbx_strand_id
1 'polypeptide(L)'
;MRAFFLLWLVFMLMTIGSRIYAQDVLVKGVIIEKGTNIRIALGVITNKHSGKAVGSNDLGIFNLKVNLGDTLLIEKRNFVSQQIVVNSNKDILIYLVRSSVTLDEVTVKGKTKIEDLQEIRREFKRQGSFYEGKPPLALLNPLNGSPLTFFYELFGKTPAKARRFKRYYDKELQLMQVDNFFNKTLVSKHTPLEGKNLDKFMLEYSPTAEMVKHWNNYDAVNYIKLSAKKFADTLKN
;
A
#
# COMPACT_ATOMS: atom_id res chain seq x y z
N MET A 1 69.57 22.58 37.84
CA MET A 1 68.89 23.52 36.91
C MET A 1 68.95 23.10 35.44
N ARG A 2 70.11 22.66 34.91
CA ARG A 2 70.24 22.27 33.49
C ARG A 2 69.37 21.07 33.04
N ALA A 3 69.22 20.05 33.89
CA ALA A 3 68.40 18.88 33.57
C ALA A 3 66.88 19.19 33.51
N PHE A 4 66.41 20.10 34.37
CA PHE A 4 65.01 20.55 34.36
C PHE A 4 64.67 21.36 33.10
N PHE A 5 65.64 22.14 32.63
CA PHE A 5 65.50 22.92 31.39
C PHE A 5 65.44 22.02 30.14
N LEU A 6 66.28 20.98 30.09
CA LEU A 6 66.25 19.98 29.02
C LEU A 6 64.91 19.21 28.98
N LEU A 7 64.37 18.85 30.14
CA LEU A 7 63.11 18.11 30.23
C LEU A 7 61.90 18.96 29.81
N TRP A 8 61.92 20.26 30.15
CA TRP A 8 60.93 21.22 29.69
C TRP A 8 60.99 21.45 28.17
N LEU A 9 62.20 21.48 27.59
CA LEU A 9 62.41 21.67 26.17
C LEU A 9 61.94 20.47 25.34
N VAL A 10 62.12 19.24 25.85
CA VAL A 10 61.58 18.02 25.23
C VAL A 10 60.05 17.96 25.32
N PHE A 11 59.46 18.38 26.44
CA PHE A 11 58.01 18.48 26.58
C PHE A 11 57.38 19.50 25.62
N MET A 12 58.04 20.65 25.42
CA MET A 12 57.59 21.69 24.48
C MET A 12 57.74 21.25 23.02
N LEU A 13 58.73 20.39 22.70
CA LEU A 13 58.91 19.82 21.36
C LEU A 13 57.85 18.75 21.03
N MET A 14 57.36 18.02 22.03
CA MET A 14 56.31 16.99 21.86
C MET A 14 54.90 17.58 21.65
N THR A 15 54.63 18.82 22.04
CA THR A 15 53.31 19.47 21.84
C THR A 15 53.14 20.13 20.48
N ILE A 16 54.20 20.23 19.67
CA ILE A 16 54.18 20.82 18.33
C ILE A 16 53.71 19.80 17.26
N GLY A 17 53.71 18.52 17.57
CA GLY A 17 53.36 17.45 16.64
C GLY A 17 51.91 16.98 16.74
N SER A 18 51.02 17.55 15.92
CA SER A 18 50.02 16.83 15.11
C SER A 18 48.79 17.69 14.77
N ARG A 19 48.94 18.67 13.87
CA ARG A 19 47.82 19.04 13.00
C ARG A 19 47.88 18.16 11.77
N ILE A 20 47.17 17.02 11.82
CA ILE A 20 46.92 16.21 10.63
C ILE A 20 46.00 17.05 9.74
N TYR A 21 46.58 17.78 8.78
CA TYR A 21 45.81 18.36 7.70
C TYR A 21 45.42 17.21 6.77
N ALA A 22 44.21 16.68 6.94
CA ALA A 22 43.59 15.90 5.89
C ALA A 22 43.48 16.82 4.67
N GLN A 23 44.17 16.47 3.58
CA GLN A 23 44.18 17.28 2.37
C GLN A 23 42.82 17.10 1.68
N ASP A 24 41.99 18.14 1.70
CA ASP A 24 40.75 18.18 0.94
C ASP A 24 41.07 18.11 -0.56
N VAL A 25 40.72 17.00 -1.20
CA VAL A 25 40.88 16.74 -2.63
C VAL A 25 39.57 17.07 -3.35
N LEU A 26 39.65 17.76 -4.50
CA LEU A 26 38.50 17.99 -5.36
C LEU A 26 38.28 16.77 -6.28
N VAL A 27 37.34 15.91 -5.92
CA VAL A 27 36.95 14.77 -6.75
C VAL A 27 35.95 15.22 -7.79
N LYS A 28 36.21 14.84 -9.04
CA LYS A 28 35.29 14.99 -10.17
C LYS A 28 34.75 13.63 -10.56
N GLY A 29 33.50 13.57 -11.01
CA GLY A 29 32.96 12.31 -11.49
C GLY A 29 31.72 12.47 -12.34
N VAL A 30 31.30 11.35 -12.95
CA VAL A 30 30.12 11.27 -13.81
C VAL A 30 29.24 10.12 -13.36
N ILE A 31 27.93 10.37 -13.29
CA ILE A 31 26.91 9.38 -12.96
C ILE A 31 26.23 8.88 -14.24
N ILE A 32 26.21 7.56 -14.44
CA ILE A 32 25.62 6.88 -15.60
C ILE A 32 24.63 5.81 -15.11
N GLU A 33 23.55 5.59 -15.85
CA GLU A 33 22.63 4.48 -15.62
C GLU A 33 23.26 3.15 -16.08
N LYS A 34 23.33 2.17 -15.18
CA LYS A 34 23.93 0.86 -15.47
C LYS A 34 23.13 0.13 -16.54
N GLY A 35 23.81 -0.30 -17.61
CA GLY A 35 23.19 -0.99 -18.74
C GLY A 35 22.70 -0.07 -19.85
N THR A 36 22.85 1.25 -19.70
CA THR A 36 22.60 2.24 -20.76
C THR A 36 23.79 3.21 -20.85
N ASN A 37 23.77 4.11 -21.84
CA ASN A 37 24.72 5.23 -21.94
C ASN A 37 24.08 6.55 -21.46
N ILE A 38 23.01 6.49 -20.68
CA ILE A 38 22.28 7.66 -20.21
C ILE A 38 23.00 8.25 -18.99
N ARG A 39 23.35 9.54 -19.06
CA ARG A 39 23.93 10.28 -17.94
C ARG A 39 22.84 10.76 -16.99
N ILE A 40 23.11 10.69 -15.69
CA ILE A 40 22.11 10.98 -14.65
C ILE A 40 22.33 12.39 -14.09
N ALA A 41 21.47 13.31 -14.50
CA ALA A 41 21.38 14.66 -13.93
C ALA A 41 20.64 14.66 -12.59
N LEU A 42 20.92 15.67 -11.75
CA LEU A 42 20.27 15.88 -10.45
C LEU A 42 20.35 14.63 -9.53
N GLY A 43 21.46 13.89 -9.58
CA GLY A 43 21.83 12.91 -8.56
C GLY A 43 22.50 13.63 -7.41
N VAL A 44 22.24 13.22 -6.17
CA VAL A 44 22.81 13.80 -4.96
C VAL A 44 24.02 12.97 -4.56
N ILE A 45 25.18 13.61 -4.43
CA ILE A 45 26.43 12.99 -3.95
C ILE A 45 26.75 13.59 -2.59
N THR A 46 26.67 12.78 -1.54
CA THR A 46 26.88 13.18 -0.15
C THR A 46 28.13 12.52 0.38
N ASN A 47 29.07 13.29 0.90
CA ASN A 47 30.17 12.76 1.68
C ASN A 47 29.67 12.38 3.08
N LYS A 48 29.73 11.09 3.43
CA LYS A 48 29.22 10.59 4.73
C LYS A 48 30.05 11.03 5.93
N HIS A 49 31.32 11.38 5.72
CA HIS A 49 32.20 11.85 6.78
C HIS A 49 31.95 13.33 7.10
N SER A 50 31.93 14.20 6.07
CA SER A 50 31.78 15.65 6.26
C SER A 50 30.34 16.17 6.19
N GLY A 51 29.39 15.36 5.73
CA GLY A 51 27.99 15.75 5.51
C GLY A 51 27.75 16.69 4.32
N LYS A 52 28.80 17.08 3.59
CA LYS A 52 28.69 17.96 2.42
C LYS A 52 28.05 17.21 1.25
N ALA A 53 27.10 17.85 0.57
CA ALA A 53 26.40 17.28 -0.58
C ALA A 53 26.43 18.21 -1.80
N VAL A 54 26.51 17.63 -2.99
CA VAL A 54 26.40 18.33 -4.28
C VAL A 54 25.49 17.58 -5.23
N GLY A 55 24.86 18.29 -6.15
CA GLY A 55 24.07 17.70 -7.23
C GLY A 55 24.91 17.50 -8.50
N SER A 56 24.66 16.44 -9.26
CA SER A 56 25.14 16.34 -10.64
C SER A 56 24.39 17.31 -11.56
N ASN A 57 25.11 17.89 -12.52
CA ASN A 57 24.55 18.80 -13.52
C ASN A 57 23.83 18.03 -14.67
N ASP A 58 23.34 18.76 -15.67
CA ASP A 58 22.63 18.19 -16.84
C ASP A 58 23.47 17.20 -17.66
N LEU A 59 24.79 17.26 -17.54
CA LEU A 59 25.74 16.33 -18.17
C LEU A 59 26.10 15.14 -17.26
N GLY A 60 25.44 15.00 -16.11
CA GLY A 60 25.69 13.97 -15.10
C GLY A 60 27.01 14.14 -14.33
N ILE A 61 27.66 15.31 -14.45
CA ILE A 61 28.97 15.60 -13.86
C ILE A 61 28.78 16.21 -12.47
N PHE A 62 29.60 15.81 -11.50
CA PHE A 62 29.67 16.42 -10.17
C PHE A 62 31.12 16.75 -9.79
N ASN A 63 31.28 17.72 -8.89
CA ASN A 63 32.57 18.08 -8.28
C ASN A 63 32.36 18.26 -6.77
N LEU A 64 33.10 17.52 -5.95
CA LEU A 64 32.96 17.56 -4.48
C LEU A 64 34.34 17.53 -3.81
N LYS A 65 34.55 18.41 -2.83
CA LYS A 65 35.75 18.39 -2.00
C LYS A 65 35.61 17.33 -0.90
N VAL A 66 36.55 16.39 -0.85
CA VAL A 66 36.55 15.23 0.06
C VAL A 66 37.98 14.86 0.47
N ASN A 67 38.13 14.11 1.56
CA ASN A 67 39.40 13.52 1.94
C ASN A 67 39.57 12.14 1.32
N LEU A 68 40.81 11.73 1.09
CA LEU A 68 41.11 10.35 0.67
C LEU A 68 40.69 9.39 1.79
N GLY A 69 39.94 8.35 1.43
CA GLY A 69 39.31 7.41 2.36
C GLY A 69 37.85 7.76 2.70
N ASP A 70 37.35 8.95 2.33
CA ASP A 70 35.94 9.29 2.56
C ASP A 70 35.01 8.42 1.71
N THR A 71 33.84 8.13 2.27
CA THR A 71 32.77 7.42 1.57
C THR A 71 31.75 8.40 1.01
N LEU A 72 31.53 8.33 -0.30
CA LEU A 72 30.47 9.05 -1.00
C LEU A 72 29.22 8.17 -1.07
N LEU A 73 28.09 8.73 -0.70
CA LEU A 73 26.75 8.18 -0.90
C LEU A 73 26.12 8.89 -2.11
N ILE A 74 25.68 8.12 -3.09
CA ILE A 74 25.06 8.62 -4.31
C ILE A 74 23.61 8.18 -4.33
N GLU A 75 22.71 9.16 -4.45
CA GLU A 75 21.27 8.97 -4.35
C GLU A 75 20.56 9.66 -5.52
N LYS A 76 19.60 8.96 -6.09
CA LYS A 76 18.69 9.51 -7.10
C LYS A 76 17.33 8.82 -6.96
N ARG A 77 16.26 9.59 -7.10
CA ARG A 77 14.90 9.03 -7.11
C ARG A 77 14.77 7.91 -8.15
N ASN A 78 14.21 6.77 -7.77
CA ASN A 78 14.04 5.57 -8.60
C ASN A 78 15.35 4.87 -8.99
N PHE A 79 16.45 5.10 -8.26
CA PHE A 79 17.70 4.36 -8.40
C PHE A 79 18.08 3.75 -7.05
N VAL A 80 18.79 2.63 -7.08
CA VAL A 80 19.39 2.04 -5.88
C VAL A 80 20.55 2.94 -5.45
N SER A 81 20.57 3.33 -4.18
CA SER A 81 21.67 4.16 -3.65
C SER A 81 22.97 3.38 -3.67
N GLN A 82 24.07 4.06 -3.98
CA GLN A 82 25.38 3.44 -4.08
C GLN A 82 26.36 4.15 -3.16
N GLN A 83 27.26 3.39 -2.54
CA GLN A 83 28.36 3.92 -1.77
C GLN A 83 29.69 3.58 -2.44
N ILE A 84 30.58 4.56 -2.51
CA ILE A 84 31.94 4.39 -3.05
C ILE A 84 32.95 5.03 -2.10
N VAL A 85 34.13 4.44 -2.00
CA VAL A 85 35.24 4.98 -1.22
C VAL A 85 36.19 5.72 -2.16
N VAL A 86 36.58 6.94 -1.79
CA VAL A 86 37.50 7.75 -2.58
C VAL A 86 38.93 7.35 -2.26
N ASN A 87 39.51 6.51 -3.10
CA ASN A 87 40.87 5.99 -2.89
C ASN A 87 41.97 6.82 -3.57
N SER A 88 41.61 7.71 -4.51
CA SER A 88 42.58 8.52 -5.25
C SER A 88 41.95 9.81 -5.81
N ASN A 89 42.79 10.77 -6.22
CA ASN A 89 42.38 12.01 -6.89
C ASN A 89 42.11 11.82 -8.40
N LYS A 90 41.53 10.69 -8.80
CA LYS A 90 41.18 10.42 -10.20
C LYS A 90 39.69 10.64 -10.41
N ASP A 91 39.32 10.96 -11.64
CA ASP A 91 37.92 11.08 -12.03
C ASP A 91 37.18 9.76 -11.82
N ILE A 92 36.01 9.84 -11.21
CA ILE A 92 35.23 8.68 -10.81
C ILE A 92 34.03 8.50 -11.74
N LEU A 93 33.87 7.27 -12.25
CA LEU A 93 32.69 6.85 -12.99
C LEU A 93 31.77 6.03 -12.10
N ILE A 94 30.51 6.44 -11.97
CA ILE A 94 29.53 5.83 -11.06
C ILE A 94 28.35 5.29 -11.87
N TYR A 95 28.01 4.02 -11.63
CA TYR A 95 26.92 3.33 -12.32
C TYR A 95 25.74 3.07 -11.39
N LEU A 96 24.70 3.90 -11.47
CA LEU A 96 23.48 3.66 -10.70
C LEU A 96 22.58 2.64 -11.41
N VAL A 97 22.08 1.68 -10.65
CA VAL A 97 21.08 0.74 -11.12
C VAL A 97 19.71 1.36 -10.91
N ARG A 98 18.89 1.41 -11.97
CA ARG A 98 17.49 1.82 -11.84
C ARG A 98 16.83 0.87 -10.86
N SER A 99 16.27 1.44 -9.79
CA SER A 99 15.45 0.66 -8.86
C SER A 99 14.24 0.23 -9.68
N SER A 100 14.10 -1.07 -9.92
CA SER A 100 12.80 -1.60 -10.32
C SER A 100 11.85 -1.15 -9.23
N VAL A 101 10.88 -0.31 -9.58
CA VAL A 101 9.74 -0.09 -8.71
C VAL A 101 9.01 -1.42 -8.69
N THR A 102 9.49 -2.37 -7.88
CA THR A 102 8.56 -3.16 -7.11
C THR A 102 7.84 -2.09 -6.32
N LEU A 103 6.66 -1.70 -6.81
CA LEU A 103 5.61 -1.25 -5.91
C LEU A 103 5.78 -2.19 -4.72
N ASP A 104 6.07 -1.66 -3.53
CA ASP A 104 5.82 -2.44 -2.33
C ASP A 104 4.50 -3.12 -2.62
N GLU A 105 4.49 -4.45 -2.60
CA GLU A 105 3.24 -5.16 -2.70
C GLU A 105 2.46 -4.55 -1.54
N VAL A 106 1.61 -3.57 -1.86
CA VAL A 106 0.54 -3.18 -0.99
C VAL A 106 -0.14 -4.51 -0.97
N THR A 107 0.08 -5.26 0.10
CA THR A 107 -0.78 -6.35 0.43
C THR A 107 -2.10 -5.65 0.71
N VAL A 108 -2.77 -5.23 -0.36
CA VAL A 108 -4.20 -5.25 -0.45
C VAL A 108 -4.45 -6.73 -0.28
N LYS A 109 -4.44 -7.19 0.99
CA LYS A 109 -5.28 -8.30 1.38
C LYS A 109 -6.60 -7.85 0.81
N GLY A 110 -6.98 -8.42 -0.33
CA GLY A 110 -8.19 -8.06 -1.03
C GLY A 110 -9.27 -8.31 -0.02
N LYS A 111 -9.68 -7.26 0.69
CA LYS A 111 -10.72 -7.38 1.69
C LYS A 111 -11.90 -7.86 0.88
N THR A 112 -12.48 -8.96 1.30
CA THR A 112 -13.70 -9.42 0.66
C THR A 112 -14.71 -8.29 0.76
N LYS A 113 -15.62 -8.15 -0.22
CA LYS A 113 -16.68 -7.13 -0.17
C LYS A 113 -17.42 -7.12 1.18
N ILE A 114 -17.55 -8.29 1.81
CA ILE A 114 -18.10 -8.46 3.16
C ILE A 114 -17.25 -7.75 4.22
N GLU A 115 -15.92 -7.91 4.19
CA GLU A 115 -15.02 -7.27 5.15
C GLU A 115 -15.09 -5.75 5.09
N ASP A 116 -15.16 -5.16 3.89
CA ASP A 116 -15.31 -3.72 3.70
C ASP A 116 -16.64 -3.22 4.26
N LEU A 117 -17.73 -3.93 3.96
CA LEU A 117 -19.06 -3.62 4.51
C LEU A 117 -19.10 -3.73 6.04
N GLN A 118 -18.42 -4.72 6.61
CA GLN A 118 -18.31 -4.87 8.06
C GLN A 118 -17.46 -3.74 8.67
N GLU A 119 -16.44 -3.25 7.97
CA GLU A 119 -15.63 -2.12 8.43
C GLU A 119 -16.44 -0.83 8.49
N ILE A 120 -17.22 -0.53 7.44
CA ILE A 120 -18.14 0.61 7.45
C ILE A 120 -19.17 0.47 8.59
N ARG A 121 -19.68 -0.73 8.83
CA ARG A 121 -20.57 -1.01 9.96
C ARG A 121 -19.89 -0.73 11.31
N ARG A 122 -18.64 -1.14 11.48
CA ARG A 122 -17.84 -0.86 12.70
C ARG A 122 -17.61 0.63 12.88
N GLU A 123 -17.38 1.37 11.79
CA GLU A 123 -17.17 2.81 11.84
C GLU A 123 -18.41 3.55 12.37
N PHE A 124 -19.62 3.17 11.94
CA PHE A 124 -20.84 3.73 12.53
C PHE A 124 -20.96 3.49 14.04
N LYS A 125 -20.52 2.33 14.53
CA LYS A 125 -20.46 2.04 15.98
C LYS A 125 -19.44 2.92 16.69
N ARG A 126 -18.26 3.14 16.11
CA ARG A 126 -17.23 4.05 16.66
C ARG A 126 -17.74 5.49 16.73
N GLN A 127 -18.58 5.90 15.79
CA GLN A 127 -19.23 7.20 15.75
C GLN A 127 -20.46 7.32 16.68
N GLY A 128 -20.76 6.29 17.48
CA GLY A 128 -21.81 6.31 18.49
C GLY A 128 -23.17 5.75 18.05
N SER A 129 -23.30 5.17 16.85
CA SER A 129 -24.49 4.41 16.46
C SER A 129 -24.28 2.92 16.69
N PHE A 130 -24.65 2.46 17.89
CA PHE A 130 -24.52 1.08 18.34
C PHE A 130 -25.69 0.20 17.87
N TYR A 131 -26.87 0.80 17.73
CA TYR A 131 -28.12 0.10 17.44
C TYR A 131 -28.64 0.36 16.03
N GLU A 132 -27.85 1.02 15.19
CA GLU A 132 -28.20 1.35 13.80
C GLU A 132 -29.57 2.05 13.77
N GLY A 133 -29.83 2.92 14.75
CA GLY A 133 -31.08 3.65 14.89
C GLY A 133 -32.33 2.84 15.23
N LYS A 134 -32.17 1.61 15.75
CA LYS A 134 -33.23 0.78 16.33
C LYS A 134 -32.89 0.40 17.78
N PRO A 135 -32.86 1.38 18.70
CA PRO A 135 -32.47 1.12 20.09
C PRO A 135 -33.50 0.24 20.81
N PRO A 136 -33.08 -0.70 21.68
CA PRO A 136 -34.00 -1.51 22.47
C PRO A 136 -34.72 -0.67 23.52
N LEU A 137 -35.99 -0.99 23.80
CA LEU A 137 -36.81 -0.27 24.80
C LEU A 137 -36.21 -0.31 26.21
N ALA A 138 -35.38 -1.33 26.52
CA ALA A 138 -34.68 -1.43 27.79
C ALA A 138 -33.79 -0.21 28.10
N LEU A 139 -33.33 0.53 27.09
CA LEU A 139 -32.54 1.75 27.30
C LEU A 139 -33.35 2.89 27.91
N LEU A 140 -34.70 2.85 27.88
CA LEU A 140 -35.53 3.87 28.53
C LEU A 140 -35.57 3.74 30.06
N ASN A 141 -35.12 2.62 30.63
CA ASN A 141 -35.07 2.46 32.08
C ASN A 141 -34.00 3.40 32.67
N PRO A 142 -34.35 4.36 33.55
CA PRO A 142 -33.37 5.29 34.12
C PRO A 142 -32.42 4.64 35.13
N LEU A 143 -32.75 3.45 35.67
CA LEU A 143 -31.92 2.77 36.67
C LEU A 143 -30.75 1.99 36.04
N ASN A 144 -31.02 1.29 34.94
CA ASN A 144 -30.07 0.36 34.31
C ASN A 144 -29.90 0.58 32.79
N GLY A 145 -30.54 1.61 32.24
CA GLY A 145 -30.51 1.96 30.82
C GLY A 145 -29.92 3.35 30.58
N SER A 146 -29.92 3.76 29.32
CA SER A 146 -29.48 5.10 28.92
C SER A 146 -30.54 5.76 28.04
N PRO A 147 -31.51 6.49 28.65
CA PRO A 147 -32.59 7.13 27.90
C PRO A 147 -32.07 8.15 26.88
N LEU A 148 -30.99 8.86 27.21
CA LEU A 148 -30.34 9.78 26.27
C LEU A 148 -29.81 9.05 25.03
N THR A 149 -29.18 7.88 25.20
CA THR A 149 -28.72 7.05 24.09
C THR A 149 -29.88 6.53 23.25
N PHE A 150 -31.01 6.17 23.89
CA PHE A 150 -32.22 5.76 23.19
C PHE A 150 -32.72 6.87 22.25
N PHE A 151 -32.89 8.10 22.76
CA PHE A 151 -33.34 9.23 21.94
C PHE A 151 -32.31 9.65 20.89
N TYR A 152 -31.01 9.59 21.21
CA TYR A 152 -29.95 9.81 20.25
C TYR A 152 -30.02 8.82 19.09
N GLU A 153 -30.22 7.53 19.34
CA GLU A 153 -30.37 6.51 18.30
C GLU A 153 -31.62 6.72 17.43
N LEU A 154 -32.72 7.21 18.00
CA LEU A 154 -33.91 7.53 17.22
C LEU A 154 -33.69 8.73 16.29
N PHE A 155 -33.21 9.84 16.84
CA PHE A 155 -33.22 11.15 16.17
C PHE A 155 -31.86 11.62 15.66
N GLY A 156 -30.77 10.97 16.03
CA GLY A 156 -29.41 11.35 15.68
C GLY A 156 -29.11 11.20 14.19
N LYS A 157 -28.26 12.10 13.67
CA LYS A 157 -27.82 12.09 12.26
C LYS A 157 -26.97 10.86 11.93
N THR A 158 -26.06 10.46 12.82
CA THR A 158 -25.22 9.27 12.64
C THR A 158 -26.06 7.98 12.64
N PRO A 159 -26.95 7.74 13.62
CA PRO A 159 -27.94 6.66 13.55
C PRO A 159 -28.81 6.66 12.29
N ALA A 160 -29.23 7.83 11.81
CA ALA A 160 -29.99 7.93 10.56
C ALA A 160 -29.18 7.45 9.33
N LYS A 161 -27.88 7.75 9.27
CA LYS A 161 -26.97 7.22 8.24
C LYS A 161 -26.76 5.71 8.41
N ALA A 162 -26.52 5.25 9.63
CA ALA A 162 -26.37 3.83 9.94
C ALA A 162 -27.61 3.01 9.53
N ARG A 163 -28.83 3.53 9.71
CA ARG A 163 -30.08 2.91 9.21
C ARG A 163 -30.13 2.76 7.69
N ARG A 164 -29.61 3.75 6.96
CA ARG A 164 -29.57 3.68 5.48
C ARG A 164 -28.51 2.69 5.03
N PHE A 165 -27.34 2.74 5.65
CA PHE A 165 -26.25 1.80 5.39
C PHE A 165 -26.67 0.37 5.69
N LYS A 166 -27.36 0.11 6.81
CA LYS A 166 -27.89 -1.22 7.13
C LYS A 166 -28.79 -1.77 6.03
N ARG A 167 -29.72 -0.97 5.50
CA ARG A 167 -30.59 -1.39 4.39
C ARG A 167 -29.79 -1.75 3.13
N TYR A 168 -28.75 -0.98 2.83
CA TYR A 168 -27.83 -1.30 1.74
C TYR A 168 -27.05 -2.59 2.01
N TYR A 169 -26.48 -2.74 3.22
CA TYR A 169 -25.76 -3.92 3.68
C TYR A 169 -26.60 -5.19 3.57
N ASP A 170 -27.84 -5.15 4.06
CA ASP A 170 -28.75 -6.30 4.05
C ASP A 170 -29.11 -6.70 2.61
N LYS A 171 -29.35 -5.71 1.73
CA LYS A 171 -29.59 -5.94 0.30
C LYS A 171 -28.38 -6.55 -0.39
N GLU A 172 -27.19 -6.04 -0.11
CA GLU A 172 -25.94 -6.52 -0.68
C GLU A 172 -25.66 -7.97 -0.27
N LEU A 173 -25.90 -8.31 1.00
CA LEU A 173 -25.76 -9.67 1.50
C LEU A 173 -26.71 -10.65 0.78
N GLN A 174 -27.95 -10.21 0.51
CA GLN A 174 -28.92 -11.01 -0.25
C GLN A 174 -28.47 -11.26 -1.70
N LEU A 175 -27.96 -10.22 -2.39
CA LEU A 175 -27.43 -10.36 -3.75
C LEU A 175 -26.24 -11.30 -3.78
N MET A 176 -25.31 -11.17 -2.83
CA MET A 176 -24.17 -12.07 -2.70
C MET A 176 -24.56 -13.53 -2.46
N GLN A 177 -25.63 -13.77 -1.69
CA GLN A 177 -26.15 -15.13 -1.51
C GLN A 177 -26.66 -15.71 -2.83
N VAL A 178 -27.35 -14.91 -3.65
CA VAL A 178 -27.77 -15.31 -4.99
C VAL A 178 -26.54 -15.61 -5.86
N ASP A 179 -25.56 -14.70 -5.90
CA ASP A 179 -24.35 -14.86 -6.71
C ASP A 179 -23.55 -16.13 -6.33
N ASN A 180 -23.54 -16.51 -5.06
CA ASN A 180 -22.88 -17.75 -4.62
C ASN A 180 -23.52 -19.02 -5.23
N PHE A 181 -24.84 -19.03 -5.41
CA PHE A 181 -25.58 -20.16 -5.95
C PHE A 181 -25.90 -20.03 -7.45
N PHE A 182 -25.78 -18.84 -8.02
CA PHE A 182 -26.12 -18.56 -9.40
C PHE A 182 -25.17 -17.51 -9.98
N ASN A 183 -24.02 -17.98 -10.48
CA ASN A 183 -23.03 -17.15 -11.17
C ASN A 183 -22.62 -17.77 -12.49
N LYS A 184 -21.99 -16.96 -13.34
CA LYS A 184 -21.55 -17.34 -14.68
C LYS A 184 -20.68 -18.61 -14.68
N THR A 185 -19.78 -18.74 -13.72
CA THR A 185 -18.89 -19.91 -13.59
C THR A 185 -19.67 -21.20 -13.32
N LEU A 186 -20.57 -21.17 -12.34
CA LEU A 186 -21.37 -22.34 -11.96
C LEU A 186 -22.36 -22.73 -13.07
N VAL A 187 -22.99 -21.73 -13.70
CA VAL A 187 -23.91 -21.97 -14.83
C VAL A 187 -23.17 -22.56 -16.03
N SER A 188 -22.03 -22.01 -16.42
CA SER A 188 -21.23 -22.53 -17.54
C SER A 188 -20.72 -23.95 -17.28
N LYS A 189 -20.43 -24.29 -16.01
CA LYS A 189 -20.00 -25.63 -15.63
C LYS A 189 -21.10 -26.69 -15.79
N HIS A 190 -22.36 -26.30 -15.64
CA HIS A 190 -23.50 -27.23 -15.58
C HIS A 190 -24.46 -27.12 -16.77
N THR A 191 -24.16 -26.26 -17.74
CA THR A 191 -24.98 -26.01 -18.92
C THR A 191 -24.09 -25.77 -20.14
N PRO A 192 -24.55 -26.07 -21.37
CA PRO A 192 -23.81 -25.75 -22.59
C PRO A 192 -23.99 -24.28 -23.04
N LEU A 193 -24.48 -23.40 -22.17
CA LEU A 193 -24.78 -22.02 -22.53
C LEU A 193 -23.49 -21.18 -22.53
N GLU A 194 -23.26 -20.46 -23.61
CA GLU A 194 -22.09 -19.59 -23.78
C GLU A 194 -22.46 -18.24 -24.40
N GLY A 195 -21.55 -17.27 -24.28
CA GLY A 195 -21.68 -15.94 -24.89
C GLY A 195 -23.01 -15.25 -24.58
N LYS A 196 -23.67 -14.73 -25.61
CA LYS A 196 -24.93 -13.98 -25.49
C LYS A 196 -26.08 -14.80 -24.89
N ASN A 197 -26.11 -16.11 -25.15
CA ASN A 197 -27.17 -16.98 -24.62
C ASN A 197 -27.01 -17.19 -23.12
N LEU A 198 -25.78 -17.31 -22.64
CA LEU A 198 -25.48 -17.37 -21.21
C LEU A 198 -25.86 -16.07 -20.51
N ASP A 199 -25.48 -14.91 -21.07
CA ASP A 199 -25.80 -13.62 -20.45
C ASP A 199 -27.32 -13.38 -20.40
N LYS A 200 -28.06 -13.76 -21.46
CA LYS A 200 -29.52 -13.70 -21.50
C LYS A 200 -30.17 -14.64 -20.48
N PHE A 201 -29.70 -15.88 -20.39
CA PHE A 201 -30.17 -16.84 -19.39
C PHE A 201 -29.95 -16.33 -17.96
N MET A 202 -28.77 -15.80 -17.68
CA MET A 202 -28.45 -15.22 -16.37
C MET A 202 -29.42 -14.09 -16.01
N LEU A 203 -29.79 -13.24 -16.97
CA LEU A 203 -30.73 -12.15 -16.74
C LEU A 203 -32.18 -12.63 -16.50
N GLU A 204 -32.65 -13.57 -17.33
CA GLU A 204 -34.06 -14.00 -17.32
C GLU A 204 -34.38 -15.04 -16.24
N TYR A 205 -33.39 -15.87 -15.84
CA TYR A 205 -33.58 -17.00 -14.93
C TYR A 205 -32.80 -16.84 -13.61
N SER A 206 -32.39 -15.62 -13.25
CA SER A 206 -31.79 -15.37 -11.93
C SER A 206 -32.79 -15.68 -10.80
N PRO A 207 -32.42 -16.52 -9.81
CA PRO A 207 -33.29 -16.80 -8.68
C PRO A 207 -33.37 -15.60 -7.74
N THR A 208 -34.47 -15.48 -7.02
CA THR A 208 -34.62 -14.43 -6.01
C THR A 208 -33.90 -14.79 -4.71
N ALA A 209 -33.57 -13.80 -3.90
CA ALA A 209 -32.95 -14.00 -2.58
C ALA A 209 -33.78 -14.93 -1.67
N GLU A 210 -35.10 -14.92 -1.80
CA GLU A 210 -35.99 -15.80 -1.03
C GLU A 210 -35.88 -17.26 -1.47
N MET A 211 -35.72 -17.52 -2.77
CA MET A 211 -35.54 -18.88 -3.29
C MET A 211 -34.25 -19.48 -2.74
N VAL A 212 -33.14 -18.74 -2.81
CA VAL A 212 -31.82 -19.26 -2.44
C VAL A 212 -31.58 -19.37 -0.94
N LYS A 213 -32.46 -18.78 -0.11
CA LYS A 213 -32.29 -18.67 1.36
C LYS A 213 -32.03 -20.01 2.05
N HIS A 214 -32.60 -21.10 1.52
CA HIS A 214 -32.48 -22.46 2.08
C HIS A 214 -31.78 -23.43 1.12
N TRP A 215 -31.17 -22.93 0.05
CA TRP A 215 -30.47 -23.78 -0.90
C TRP A 215 -29.17 -24.31 -0.34
N ASN A 216 -28.87 -25.54 -0.71
CA ASN A 216 -27.52 -26.07 -0.72
C ASN A 216 -26.98 -26.11 -2.17
N ASN A 217 -25.74 -26.57 -2.33
CA ASN A 217 -25.11 -26.66 -3.65
C ASN A 217 -25.87 -27.58 -4.63
N TYR A 218 -26.51 -28.63 -4.14
CA TYR A 218 -27.30 -29.54 -4.99
C TYR A 218 -28.56 -28.84 -5.52
N ASP A 219 -29.27 -28.10 -4.67
CA ASP A 219 -30.47 -27.35 -5.07
C ASP A 219 -30.14 -26.32 -6.16
N ALA A 220 -29.02 -25.62 -5.99
CA ALA A 220 -28.53 -24.65 -6.97
C ALA A 220 -28.22 -25.31 -8.32
N VAL A 221 -27.48 -26.42 -8.34
CA VAL A 221 -27.18 -27.15 -9.57
C VAL A 221 -28.44 -27.70 -10.23
N ASN A 222 -29.37 -28.23 -9.44
CA ASN A 222 -30.65 -28.74 -9.95
C ASN A 222 -31.48 -27.61 -10.57
N TYR A 223 -31.59 -26.47 -9.88
CA TYR A 223 -32.27 -25.29 -10.41
C TYR A 223 -31.67 -24.86 -11.75
N ILE A 224 -30.34 -24.70 -11.82
CA ILE A 224 -29.60 -24.30 -13.04
C ILE A 224 -29.91 -25.24 -14.20
N LYS A 225 -29.88 -26.57 -13.98
CA LYS A 225 -30.16 -27.54 -15.05
C LYS A 225 -31.61 -27.46 -15.54
N LEU A 226 -32.56 -27.35 -14.63
CA LEU A 226 -33.99 -27.28 -14.96
C LEU A 226 -34.34 -25.97 -15.67
N SER A 227 -33.80 -24.84 -15.21
CA SER A 227 -34.02 -23.54 -15.86
C SER A 227 -33.31 -23.45 -17.21
N ALA A 228 -32.09 -23.97 -17.33
CA ALA A 228 -31.38 -23.99 -18.61
C ALA A 228 -32.09 -24.85 -19.67
N LYS A 229 -32.71 -25.97 -19.26
CA LYS A 229 -33.57 -26.76 -20.15
C LYS A 229 -34.75 -25.93 -20.67
N LYS A 230 -35.47 -25.25 -19.77
CA LYS A 230 -36.58 -24.36 -20.16
C LYS A 230 -36.14 -23.25 -21.11
N PHE A 231 -34.99 -22.62 -20.85
CA PHE A 231 -34.42 -21.61 -21.72
C PHE A 231 -34.03 -22.16 -23.10
N ALA A 232 -33.43 -23.35 -23.16
CA ALA A 232 -33.10 -23.98 -24.44
C ALA A 232 -34.35 -24.28 -25.28
N ASP A 233 -35.47 -24.61 -24.64
CA ASP A 233 -36.74 -24.83 -25.33
C ASP A 233 -37.31 -23.51 -25.90
N THR A 234 -37.10 -22.36 -25.25
CA THR A 234 -37.51 -21.05 -25.79
C THR A 234 -36.64 -20.55 -26.94
N LEU A 235 -35.47 -21.17 -27.19
CA LEU A 235 -34.62 -20.85 -28.35
C LEU A 235 -34.97 -21.65 -29.61
N LYS A 236 -35.76 -22.73 -29.47
CA LYS A 236 -36.16 -23.62 -30.57
C LYS A 236 -37.47 -23.20 -31.24
N ASN A 237 -38.23 -22.33 -30.59
CA ASN A 237 -39.44 -21.70 -31.12
C ASN A 237 -39.11 -20.30 -31.63
#